data_AF-A0A3N5N518-F1
#
_entry.id   AF-A0A3N5N518-F1
#
_cell.length_a   1.000
_cell.length_b   1.000
_cell.length_c   1.000
_cell.angle_alpha   90.00
_cell.angle_beta   90.00
_cell.angle_gamma   90.00
#
_symmetry.space_group_name_H-M   'P 1'
#
loop_
_entity.id
_entity.type
_entity.pdbx_description
1 polymer ?
#
loop_
_entity_poly.entity_id
_entity_poly.type
_entity_poly.pdbx_seq_one_letter_code
_entity_poly.pdbx_strand_id
1 'polypeptide(L)'
;DPRDLFRGEYVELGYDIGRVPARLLEGPPPPANTAFYVTLEKSQDGTWQAVKLTREGPQEASSAERIVLKGRTRSGGRIADANAANAVNFVRYGIERYFVAQGEGPKLEALARDKKLAALIAIDGRGKAAIKGILIDGRLAYAEPFL
;
A
#
# COMPACT_ATOMS: atom_id res chain seq x y z
N ASP A 1 -24.04 18.80 10.86
CA ASP A 1 -23.48 17.44 10.96
C ASP A 1 -22.07 17.54 11.55
N PRO A 2 -21.93 17.45 12.89
CA PRO A 2 -20.67 17.72 13.58
C PRO A 2 -19.81 16.45 13.55
N ARG A 3 -18.94 16.34 12.55
CA ARG A 3 -18.04 15.20 12.38
C ARG A 3 -16.91 15.26 13.42
N ASP A 4 -17.08 14.40 14.42
CA ASP A 4 -16.12 13.82 15.36
C ASP A 4 -14.78 14.54 15.59
N LEU A 5 -14.67 15.09 16.80
CA LEU A 5 -13.42 15.58 17.43
C LEU A 5 -12.49 14.44 17.90
N PHE A 6 -12.82 13.17 17.60
CA PHE A 6 -12.07 11.98 18.00
C PHE A 6 -11.72 11.11 16.79
N ARG A 7 -10.93 11.64 15.84
CA ARG A 7 -10.11 10.76 15.00
C ARG A 7 -9.17 10.05 15.96
N GLY A 8 -9.51 8.82 16.33
CA GLY A 8 -8.78 8.04 17.33
C GLY A 8 -7.29 7.92 17.05
N GLU A 9 -6.60 7.20 17.94
CA GLU A 9 -5.24 6.76 17.71
C GLU A 9 -5.13 6.05 16.35
N TYR A 10 -4.00 6.20 15.65
CA TYR A 10 -3.74 5.46 14.43
C TYR A 10 -2.41 4.73 14.55
N VAL A 11 -2.33 3.58 13.87
CA VAL A 11 -1.07 2.87 13.67
C VAL A 11 -0.56 3.10 12.25
N GLU A 12 0.76 3.18 12.09
CA GLU A 12 1.39 3.24 10.77
C GLU A 12 1.70 1.83 10.28
N LEU A 13 1.07 1.45 9.17
CA LEU A 13 1.25 0.16 8.51
C LEU A 13 2.42 0.23 7.53
N GLY A 14 3.45 -0.57 7.79
CA GLY A 14 4.56 -0.79 6.88
C GLY A 14 4.26 -1.91 5.90
N TYR A 15 4.52 -1.69 4.62
CA TYR A 15 4.33 -2.69 3.57
C TYR A 15 5.64 -2.92 2.82
N ASP A 16 6.00 -4.19 2.59
CA ASP A 16 7.17 -4.55 1.78
C ASP A 16 7.03 -4.04 0.34
N ILE A 17 5.82 -4.08 -0.20
CA ILE A 17 5.46 -3.50 -1.51
C ILE A 17 5.70 -1.99 -1.60
N GLY A 18 5.94 -1.29 -0.48
CA GLY A 18 6.33 0.12 -0.46
C GLY A 18 7.79 0.36 -0.88
N ARG A 19 8.60 -0.69 -1.03
CA ARG A 19 10.00 -0.62 -1.45
C ARG A 19 10.14 -1.20 -2.86
N VAL A 20 10.07 -0.35 -3.86
CA VAL A 20 10.05 -0.79 -5.27
C VAL A 20 11.43 -0.55 -5.91
N PRO A 21 12.16 -1.59 -6.33
CA PRO A 21 13.44 -1.42 -7.03
C PRO A 21 13.30 -0.52 -8.26
N ALA A 22 14.23 0.42 -8.45
CA ALA A 22 14.18 1.37 -9.57
C ALA A 22 14.20 0.69 -10.94
N ARG A 23 14.87 -0.46 -11.05
CA ARG A 23 14.90 -1.31 -12.26
C ARG A 23 13.52 -1.78 -12.75
N LEU A 24 12.48 -1.69 -11.91
CA LEU A 24 11.11 -2.06 -12.29
C LEU A 24 10.37 -0.91 -12.99
N LEU A 25 10.95 0.29 -13.04
CA LEU A 25 10.40 1.40 -13.81
C LEU A 25 10.44 1.06 -15.30
N GLU A 26 9.26 1.01 -15.92
CA GLU A 26 9.09 0.93 -17.36
C GLU A 26 8.70 2.31 -17.92
N GLY A 27 9.46 2.78 -18.90
CA GLY A 27 9.27 4.10 -19.49
C GLY A 27 9.88 5.24 -18.65
N PRO A 28 9.53 6.49 -18.95
CA PRO A 28 10.10 7.64 -18.26
C PRO A 28 9.60 7.74 -16.82
N PRO A 29 10.43 8.22 -15.88
CA PRO A 29 9.99 8.43 -14.50
C PRO A 29 8.82 9.42 -14.46
N PRO A 30 7.84 9.20 -13.56
CA PRO A 30 6.75 10.14 -13.36
C PRO A 30 7.28 11.51 -12.89
N PRO A 31 6.64 12.63 -13.26
CA PRO A 31 6.99 13.94 -12.73
C PRO A 31 6.88 13.97 -11.20
N ALA A 32 7.65 14.85 -10.56
CA ALA A 32 7.59 15.00 -9.11
C ALA A 32 6.16 15.33 -8.65
N ASN A 33 5.79 14.79 -7.48
CA ASN A 33 4.46 14.98 -6.89
C ASN A 33 3.29 14.55 -7.79
N THR A 34 3.50 13.61 -8.72
CA THR A 34 2.42 12.97 -9.49
C THR A 34 2.15 11.55 -9.00
N ALA A 35 0.98 11.02 -9.34
CA ALA A 35 0.69 9.62 -9.08
C ALA A 35 1.30 8.75 -10.18
N PHE A 36 1.65 7.53 -9.79
CA PHE A 36 2.15 6.48 -10.66
C PHE A 36 1.55 5.15 -10.20
N TYR A 37 1.89 4.07 -10.87
CA TYR A 37 1.26 2.78 -10.67
C TYR A 37 2.31 1.71 -10.45
N VAL A 38 2.02 0.80 -9.53
CA VAL A 38 2.85 -0.36 -9.22
C VAL A 38 2.00 -1.59 -9.49
N THR A 39 2.46 -2.45 -10.39
CA THR A 39 1.83 -3.76 -10.59
C THR A 39 2.44 -4.73 -9.61
N LEU A 40 1.57 -5.44 -8.91
CA LEU A 40 1.93 -6.50 -7.98
C LEU A 40 1.47 -7.83 -8.52
N GLU A 41 2.31 -8.84 -8.34
CA GLU A 41 1.94 -10.25 -8.55
C GLU A 41 1.98 -10.99 -7.21
N LYS A 42 1.07 -11.94 -7.07
CA LYS A 42 1.04 -12.82 -5.91
C LYS A 42 2.01 -13.97 -6.11
N SER A 43 2.86 -14.17 -5.11
CA SER A 43 3.84 -15.25 -5.06
C SER A 43 3.19 -16.55 -4.57
N GLN A 44 3.89 -17.68 -4.76
CA GLN A 44 3.40 -19.01 -4.37
C GLN A 44 3.14 -19.12 -2.85
N ASP A 45 3.84 -18.34 -2.03
CA ASP A 45 3.64 -18.25 -0.58
C ASP A 45 2.48 -17.32 -0.17
N GLY A 46 1.77 -16.75 -1.15
CA GLY A 46 0.65 -15.84 -0.95
C GLY A 46 1.04 -14.38 -0.70
N THR A 47 2.33 -14.05 -0.68
CA THR A 47 2.80 -12.67 -0.55
C THR A 47 2.68 -11.89 -1.85
N TRP A 48 2.57 -10.57 -1.78
CA TRP A 48 2.51 -9.70 -2.96
C TRP A 48 3.87 -9.05 -3.21
N GLN A 49 4.32 -9.08 -4.46
CA GLN A 49 5.61 -8.52 -4.87
C GLN A 49 5.44 -7.54 -6.01
N ALA A 50 6.18 -6.43 -5.96
CA ALA A 50 6.22 -5.47 -7.07
C ALA A 50 6.98 -6.07 -8.24
N VAL A 51 6.34 -6.09 -9.41
CA VAL A 51 6.93 -6.60 -10.66
C VAL A 51 7.10 -5.51 -11.72
N LYS A 52 6.40 -4.37 -11.57
CA LYS A 52 6.43 -3.27 -12.54
C LYS A 52 6.04 -1.95 -11.89
N LEU A 53 6.67 -0.86 -12.32
CA LEU A 53 6.30 0.50 -11.99
C LEU A 53 6.12 1.30 -13.28
N THR A 54 4.97 1.96 -13.45
CA THR A 54 4.66 2.78 -14.64
C THR A 54 4.14 4.15 -14.25
N ARG A 55 4.40 5.13 -15.12
CA ARG A 55 3.77 6.46 -15.00
C ARG A 55 2.29 6.42 -15.31
N GLU A 56 1.90 5.64 -16.32
CA GLU A 56 0.53 5.56 -16.82
C GLU A 56 -0.31 4.53 -16.05
N GLY A 57 -1.62 4.75 -16.05
CA GLY A 57 -2.59 3.93 -15.34
C GLY A 57 -2.66 2.48 -15.82
N PRO A 58 -3.39 1.63 -15.09
CA PRO A 58 -3.57 0.23 -15.48
C PRO A 58 -4.16 0.14 -16.89
N GLN A 59 -3.39 -0.45 -17.79
CA GLN A 59 -3.84 -0.83 -19.13
C GLN A 59 -4.39 -2.26 -19.14
N GLU A 60 -3.98 -3.07 -18.15
CA GLU A 60 -4.41 -4.45 -17.94
C GLU A 60 -5.46 -4.50 -16.83
N ALA A 61 -6.43 -5.41 -16.97
CA ALA A 61 -7.40 -5.68 -15.92
C ALA A 61 -6.74 -6.42 -14.74
N SER A 62 -7.09 -6.04 -13.52
CA SER A 62 -6.69 -6.78 -12.32
C SER A 62 -7.31 -8.19 -12.32
N SER A 63 -6.62 -9.14 -11.72
CA SER A 63 -7.04 -10.51 -11.47
C SER A 63 -6.74 -10.92 -10.02
N ALA A 64 -7.07 -12.15 -9.65
CA ALA A 64 -6.78 -12.68 -8.31
C ALA A 64 -5.28 -12.73 -7.98
N GLU A 65 -4.42 -12.84 -8.99
CA GLU A 65 -2.96 -13.03 -8.83
C GLU A 65 -2.16 -11.82 -9.33
N ARG A 66 -2.81 -10.80 -9.90
CA ARG A 66 -2.17 -9.59 -10.43
C ARG A 66 -3.04 -8.38 -10.19
N ILE A 67 -2.51 -7.37 -9.50
CA ILE A 67 -3.23 -6.13 -9.20
C ILE A 67 -2.37 -4.92 -9.53
N VAL A 68 -3.00 -3.77 -9.75
CA VAL A 68 -2.31 -2.50 -9.93
C VAL A 68 -2.70 -1.55 -8.82
N LEU A 69 -1.70 -1.00 -8.13
CA LEU A 69 -1.88 -0.01 -7.07
C LEU A 69 -1.40 1.35 -7.53
N LYS A 70 -2.22 2.36 -7.29
CA LYS A 70 -1.86 3.77 -7.45
C LYS A 70 -1.01 4.21 -6.27
N GLY A 71 0.21 4.63 -6.56
CA GLY A 71 1.20 5.08 -5.58
C GLY A 71 1.59 6.55 -5.75
N ARG A 72 2.25 7.07 -4.71
CA ARG A 72 2.91 8.38 -4.70
C ARG A 72 4.20 8.29 -3.89
N THR A 73 5.15 9.18 -4.16
CA THR A 73 6.31 9.37 -3.29
C THR A 73 5.90 10.15 -2.03
N ARG A 74 6.77 10.16 -1.01
CA ARG A 74 6.70 11.17 0.06
C ARG A 74 6.88 12.57 -0.54
N SER A 75 6.39 13.60 0.15
CA SER A 75 6.53 15.00 -0.31
C SER A 75 7.99 15.32 -0.68
N GLY A 76 8.19 15.90 -1.87
CA GLY A 76 9.52 16.20 -2.40
C GLY A 76 10.30 15.01 -2.96
N GLY A 77 9.81 13.78 -2.79
CA GLY A 77 10.42 12.57 -3.32
C GLY A 77 10.22 12.44 -4.84
N ARG A 78 11.21 11.85 -5.50
CA ARG A 78 11.19 11.53 -6.94
C ARG A 78 11.37 10.04 -7.13
N ILE A 79 10.86 9.53 -8.24
CA ILE A 79 11.16 8.17 -8.70
C ILE A 79 12.52 8.19 -9.38
N ALA A 80 13.42 7.33 -8.93
CA ALA A 80 14.70 7.09 -9.55
C ALA A 80 14.52 6.41 -10.91
N ASP A 81 15.39 6.76 -11.86
CA ASP A 81 15.44 6.14 -13.18
C ASP A 81 15.84 4.66 -13.10
N ALA A 82 15.41 3.85 -14.07
CA ALA A 82 15.72 2.42 -14.13
C ALA A 82 17.22 2.14 -14.18
N ASN A 83 18.02 3.06 -14.73
CA ASN A 83 19.49 2.94 -14.81
C ASN A 83 20.21 3.19 -13.49
N ALA A 84 19.52 3.72 -12.46
CA ALA A 84 20.09 3.89 -11.13
C ALA A 84 20.18 2.51 -10.43
N ALA A 85 21.16 1.71 -10.82
CA ALA A 85 21.37 0.37 -10.32
C ALA A 85 21.42 0.36 -8.79
N ASN A 86 20.64 -0.54 -8.17
CA ASN A 86 20.44 -0.70 -6.73
C ASN A 86 19.61 0.39 -6.02
N ALA A 87 19.10 1.40 -6.74
CA ALA A 87 18.18 2.36 -6.14
C ALA A 87 16.82 1.72 -5.81
N VAL A 88 16.22 2.17 -4.71
CA VAL A 88 14.89 1.75 -4.25
C VAL A 88 14.00 2.97 -4.14
N ASN A 89 12.82 2.89 -4.75
CA ASN A 89 11.77 3.89 -4.65
C ASN A 89 10.88 3.58 -3.44
N PHE A 90 10.69 4.58 -2.57
CA PHE A 90 9.76 4.49 -1.44
C PHE A 90 8.38 5.00 -1.85
N VAL A 91 7.43 4.09 -1.93
CA VAL A 91 6.07 4.32 -2.43
C VAL A 91 5.07 4.28 -1.28
N ARG A 92 4.11 5.22 -1.30
CA ARG A 92 2.92 5.22 -0.45
C ARG A 92 1.68 5.01 -1.31
N TYR A 93 0.76 4.19 -0.83
CA TYR A 93 -0.48 3.77 -1.47
C TYR A 93 -1.72 4.44 -0.87
N GLY A 94 -1.56 5.22 0.20
CA GLY A 94 -2.68 5.89 0.89
C GLY A 94 -3.40 4.98 1.89
N ILE A 95 -2.80 3.84 2.21
CA ILE A 95 -3.28 2.82 3.16
C ILE A 95 -2.26 2.58 4.29
N GLU A 96 -1.32 3.51 4.51
CA GLU A 96 -0.32 3.39 5.57
C GLU A 96 -0.88 3.73 6.95
N ARG A 97 -2.12 4.20 7.06
CA ARG A 97 -2.73 4.59 8.34
C ARG A 97 -3.99 3.80 8.57
N TYR A 98 -4.06 3.14 9.72
CA TYR A 98 -5.26 2.46 10.19
C TYR A 98 -5.68 3.05 11.54
N PHE A 99 -6.93 3.50 11.63
CA PHE A 99 -7.47 4.12 12.84
C PHE A 99 -7.98 3.04 13.78
N VAL A 100 -7.65 3.18 15.06
CA VAL A 100 -8.02 2.25 16.11
C VAL A 100 -8.68 2.99 17.28
N ALA A 101 -9.38 2.22 18.12
CA ALA A 101 -9.81 2.73 19.40
C ALA A 101 -8.58 3.14 20.24
N GLN A 102 -8.76 4.15 21.10
CA GLN A 102 -7.71 4.63 21.98
C GLN A 102 -7.14 3.48 22.83
N GLY A 103 -5.81 3.32 22.85
CA GLY A 103 -5.10 2.30 23.61
C GLY A 103 -4.89 0.96 22.89
N GLU A 104 -5.45 0.77 21.69
CA GLU A 104 -5.26 -0.46 20.90
C GLU A 104 -3.99 -0.44 20.03
N GLY A 105 -3.35 0.72 19.85
CA GLY A 105 -2.16 0.86 18.99
C GLY A 105 -1.01 -0.10 19.36
N PRO A 106 -0.54 -0.12 20.63
CA PRO A 106 0.56 -0.98 21.06
C PRO A 106 0.32 -2.48 20.80
N LYS A 107 -0.94 -2.93 20.87
CA LYS A 107 -1.31 -4.32 20.61
C LYS A 107 -1.15 -4.67 19.13
N LEU A 108 -1.60 -3.80 18.22
CA LEU A 108 -1.41 -4.03 16.78
C LEU A 108 0.07 -3.97 16.39
N GLU A 109 0.85 -3.06 16.99
CA GLU A 109 2.29 -3.00 16.76
C GLU A 109 3.01 -4.28 17.18
N ALA A 110 2.63 -4.86 18.33
CA ALA A 110 3.16 -6.15 18.78
C ALA A 110 2.79 -7.28 17.80
N LEU A 111 1.54 -7.35 17.35
CA LEU A 111 1.09 -8.35 16.38
C LEU A 111 1.76 -8.21 15.01
N ALA A 112 2.02 -6.98 14.56
CA ALA A 112 2.78 -6.71 13.35
C ALA A 112 4.24 -7.18 13.48
N ARG A 113 4.87 -6.93 14.64
CA ARG A 113 6.22 -7.43 14.95
C ARG A 113 6.31 -8.96 14.92
N ASP A 114 5.27 -9.63 15.40
CA ASP A 114 5.13 -11.09 15.39
C ASP A 114 4.68 -11.65 14.03
N LYS A 115 4.51 -10.81 13.00
CA LYS A 115 4.04 -11.18 11.65
C LYS A 115 2.65 -11.83 11.63
N LYS A 116 1.80 -11.51 12.60
CA LYS A 116 0.42 -12.04 12.71
C LYS A 116 -0.63 -11.14 12.09
N LEU A 117 -0.24 -9.92 11.71
CA LEU A 117 -1.14 -8.88 11.23
C LEU A 117 -1.09 -8.74 9.71
N ALA A 118 -2.26 -8.72 9.07
CA ALA A 118 -2.41 -8.41 7.65
C ALA A 118 -3.53 -7.38 7.43
N ALA A 119 -3.42 -6.56 6.39
CA ALA A 119 -4.47 -5.62 6.00
C ALA A 119 -5.37 -6.25 4.93
N LEU A 120 -6.69 -6.16 5.11
CA LEU A 120 -7.65 -6.46 4.06
C LEU A 120 -7.82 -5.21 3.20
N ILE A 121 -7.48 -5.30 1.91
CA ILE A 121 -7.43 -4.14 1.01
C ILE A 121 -8.44 -4.34 -0.12
N ALA A 122 -9.26 -3.32 -0.37
CA ALA A 122 -10.07 -3.19 -1.58
C ALA A 122 -9.36 -2.26 -2.57
N ILE A 123 -9.46 -2.56 -3.87
CA ILE A 123 -8.80 -1.80 -4.95
C ILE A 123 -9.85 -1.49 -6.02
N ASP A 124 -9.96 -0.22 -6.43
CA ASP A 124 -10.85 0.19 -7.52
C ASP A 124 -10.21 0.00 -8.91
N GLY A 125 -10.99 0.16 -9.98
CA GLY A 125 -10.50 0.04 -11.36
C GLY A 125 -9.44 1.09 -11.77
N ARG A 126 -9.14 2.07 -10.92
CA ARG A 126 -8.08 3.07 -11.11
C ARG A 126 -6.88 2.82 -10.17
N GLY A 127 -6.83 1.65 -9.54
CA GLY A 127 -5.77 1.23 -8.63
C GLY A 127 -5.80 1.92 -7.26
N LYS A 128 -6.86 2.65 -6.91
CA LYS A 128 -6.96 3.27 -5.59
C LYS A 128 -7.26 2.20 -4.55
N ALA A 129 -6.40 2.10 -3.54
CA ALA A 129 -6.58 1.20 -2.41
C ALA A 129 -7.39 1.84 -1.28
N ALA A 130 -8.11 1.00 -0.53
CA ALA A 130 -8.72 1.34 0.74
C ALA A 130 -8.61 0.14 1.69
N ILE A 131 -8.30 0.39 2.96
CA ILE A 131 -8.36 -0.64 4.00
C ILE A 131 -9.84 -0.96 4.26
N LYS A 132 -10.18 -2.23 4.34
CA LYS A 132 -11.50 -2.72 4.76
C LYS A 132 -11.48 -3.37 6.13
N GLY A 133 -10.30 -3.75 6.60
CA GLY A 133 -10.12 -4.32 7.91
C GLY A 133 -8.72 -4.81 8.16
N ILE A 134 -8.51 -5.34 9.36
CA ILE A 134 -7.27 -5.96 9.80
C ILE A 134 -7.56 -7.43 10.11
N LEU A 135 -6.72 -8.31 9.58
CA LEU A 135 -6.71 -9.73 9.90
C LEU A 135 -5.62 -10.01 10.94
N ILE A 136 -5.95 -10.86 11.92
CA ILE A 136 -5.01 -11.44 12.87
C ILE A 136 -5.03 -12.94 12.67
N ASP A 137 -3.88 -13.54 12.39
CA ASP A 137 -3.75 -14.98 12.10
C ASP A 137 -4.77 -15.45 11.03
N GLY A 138 -4.96 -14.63 9.99
CA GLY A 138 -5.88 -14.90 8.88
C GLY A 138 -7.37 -14.70 9.18
N ARG A 139 -7.74 -14.27 10.39
CA ARG A 139 -9.14 -14.00 10.78
C ARG A 139 -9.40 -12.50 10.87
N LEU A 140 -10.52 -12.04 10.31
CA LEU A 140 -10.92 -10.64 10.39
C LEU A 140 -11.15 -10.25 11.86
N ALA A 141 -10.34 -9.32 12.36
CA ALA A 141 -10.39 -8.86 13.75
C ALA A 141 -10.98 -7.47 13.88
N TYR A 142 -10.75 -6.61 12.87
CA TYR A 142 -11.31 -5.26 12.82
C TYR A 142 -11.86 -5.01 11.42
N ALA A 143 -13.02 -4.38 11.32
CA ALA A 143 -13.62 -3.97 10.05
C ALA A 143 -13.84 -2.47 10.08
N GLU A 144 -13.52 -1.77 8.98
CA GLU A 144 -13.97 -0.39 8.84
C GLU A 144 -15.47 -0.37 8.55
N PRO A 145 -16.26 0.50 9.22
CA PRO A 145 -17.64 0.73 8.84
C PRO A 145 -17.68 1.14 7.36
N PHE A 146 -18.62 0.58 6.60
CA PHE A 146 -18.80 0.94 5.20
C PHE A 146 -19.11 2.44 5.12
N LEU A 147 -18.16 3.23 4.61
CA LEU A 147 -18.40 4.58 4.09
C LEU A 147 -19.11 4.50 2.74
#